data_AF-A0A358FVP2-F1
#
_entry.id   AF-A0A358FVP2-F1
#
_cell.length_a   1.000
_cell.length_b   1.000
_cell.length_c   1.000
_cell.angle_alpha   90.00
_cell.angle_beta   90.00
_cell.angle_gamma   90.00
#
_symmetry.space_group_name_H-M   'P 1'
#
loop_
_entity.id
_entity.type
_entity.pdbx_description
1 polymer ?
#
loop_
_entity_poly.entity_id
_entity_poly.type
_entity_poly.pdbx_seq_one_letter_code
_entity_poly.pdbx_strand_id
1 'polypeptide(L)' 'MTTTEPEHPIQLILLPTSELPECLRIDDVTRSTGLRRISQLRAELEHRRMARNSAQPAA' A
#
# COMPACT_ATOMS: atom_id res chain seq x y z
N MET A 1 13.95 20.41 -34.85
CA MET A 1 14.20 19.95 -33.47
C MET A 1 12.88 19.43 -32.94
N THR A 2 12.72 18.11 -32.89
CA THR A 2 11.53 17.43 -32.40
C THR A 2 11.60 17.34 -30.89
N THR A 3 10.77 18.12 -30.22
CA THR A 3 10.55 18.04 -28.78
C THR A 3 9.81 16.75 -28.48
N THR A 4 10.49 15.78 -27.87
CA THR A 4 9.87 14.61 -27.26
C THR A 4 9.09 15.10 -26.04
N GLU A 5 7.78 15.29 -26.21
CA GLU A 5 6.85 15.47 -25.09
C GLU A 5 7.04 14.31 -24.10
N PRO A 6 7.11 14.56 -22.79
CA PRO A 6 7.18 13.50 -21.80
C PRO A 6 5.89 12.69 -21.85
N GLU A 7 5.98 11.42 -22.25
CA GLU A 7 4.87 10.49 -22.20
C GLU A 7 4.26 10.52 -20.78
N HIS A 8 3.00 10.95 -20.67
CA HIS A 8 2.29 10.93 -19.41
C HIS A 8 2.31 9.50 -18.84
N PRO A 9 2.49 9.32 -17.52
CA PRO A 9 2.52 8.00 -16.92
C PRO A 9 1.20 7.29 -17.22
N ILE A 10 1.30 6.11 -17.84
CA ILE A 10 0.14 5.26 -18.13
C ILE A 10 -0.56 4.99 -16.79
N GLN A 11 -1.78 5.51 -16.66
CA GLN A 11 -2.64 5.15 -15.53
C GLN A 11 -3.01 3.69 -15.70
N LEU A 12 -2.44 2.84 -14.84
CA LEU A 12 -2.80 1.43 -14.80
C LEU A 12 -4.26 1.33 -14.39
N ILE A 13 -5.09 0.77 -15.28
CA ILE A 13 -6.49 0.50 -14.99
C ILE A 13 -6.54 -0.60 -13.92
N LEU A 14 -7.25 -0.33 -12.82
CA LEU A 14 -7.60 -1.33 -11.83
C LEU A 14 -8.58 -2.32 -12.47
N LEU A 15 -8.09 -3.51 -12.82
CA LEU A 15 -8.94 -4.59 -13.31
C LEU A 15 -9.90 -5.04 -12.21
N PRO A 16 -11.20 -5.25 -12.51
CA PRO A 16 -12.12 -5.84 -11.56
C PRO A 16 -11.66 -7.25 -11.21
N THR A 17 -11.84 -7.65 -9.94
CA THR A 17 -11.31 -8.92 -9.42
C THR A 17 -11.86 -10.16 -10.13
N SER A 18 -13.05 -10.05 -10.73
CA SER A 18 -13.69 -11.07 -11.56
C SER A 18 -12.91 -11.40 -12.84
N GLU A 19 -12.17 -10.43 -13.37
CA GLU A 19 -11.39 -10.55 -14.61
C GLU A 19 -9.94 -10.98 -14.35
N LEU A 20 -9.54 -11.09 -13.08
CA LEU A 20 -8.18 -11.52 -12.73
C LEU A 20 -8.03 -13.04 -12.92
N PRO A 21 -7.01 -13.54 -13.66
CA PRO A 21 -6.72 -14.96 -13.76
C PRO A 21 -6.50 -15.61 -12.38
N GLU A 22 -6.95 -16.85 -12.21
CA GLU A 22 -6.83 -17.58 -10.93
C GLU A 22 -5.40 -17.68 -10.42
N CYS A 23 -4.41 -17.85 -11.31
CA CYS A 23 -3.00 -17.89 -10.95
C CYS A 23 -2.43 -16.58 -10.37
N LEU A 24 -3.14 -15.47 -10.56
CA LEU A 24 -2.79 -14.15 -10.00
C LEU A 24 -3.65 -13.80 -8.77
N ARG A 25 -4.66 -14.62 -8.45
CA ARG A 25 -5.51 -14.39 -7.28
C ARG A 25 -4.79 -14.89 -6.04
N ILE A 26 -4.74 -14.01 -5.04
CA ILE A 26 -4.28 -14.38 -3.70
C ILE A 26 -5.38 -15.21 -3.05
N ASP A 27 -5.02 -16.41 -2.59
CA ASP A 27 -5.91 -17.29 -1.84
C ASP A 27 -6.35 -16.65 -0.50
N ASP A 28 -7.46 -17.13 0.05
CA ASP A 28 -8.07 -16.52 1.22
C ASP A 28 -7.20 -16.63 2.49
N VAL A 29 -6.36 -17.67 2.60
CA VAL A 29 -5.45 -17.85 3.74
C VAL A 29 -4.32 -16.83 3.65
N THR A 30 -3.69 -16.70 2.48
CA THR A 30 -2.65 -15.70 2.24
C THR A 30 -3.19 -14.28 2.40
N ARG A 31 -4.40 -14.01 1.88
CA ARG A 31 -5.06 -12.70 2.01
C ARG A 31 -5.33 -12.36 3.47
N SER A 32 -5.98 -13.25 4.22
CA SER A 32 -6.34 -13.00 5.62
C SER A 32 -5.10 -12.84 6.50
N THR A 33 -4.06 -13.66 6.27
CA THR A 33 -2.77 -13.57 6.97
C THR A 33 -2.07 -12.24 6.67
N GLY A 34 -2.01 -11.86 5.40
CA GLY A 34 -1.40 -10.59 4.96
C GLY A 34 -2.11 -9.38 5.56
N LEU A 35 -3.45 -9.35 5.50
CA LEU A 35 -4.25 -8.26 6.09
C LEU A 35 -4.04 -8.13 7.60
N ARG A 36 -3.99 -9.26 8.32
CA ARG A 36 -3.66 -9.27 9.75
C ARG A 36 -2.27 -8.66 9.99
N ARG A 37 -1.27 -9.05 9.21
CA ARG A 37 0.10 -8.54 9.35
C ARG A 37 0.20 -7.05 9.07
N ILE A 38 -0.48 -6.56 8.05
CA ILE A 38 -0.55 -5.12 7.73
C ILE A 38 -1.18 -4.34 8.88
N SER A 39 -2.26 -4.85 9.46
CA SER A 39 -2.91 -4.23 10.63
C SER A 39 -1.95 -4.12 11.82
N GLN A 40 -1.19 -5.18 12.12
CA GLN A 40 -0.17 -5.17 13.17
C GLN A 40 0.92 -4.10 12.92
N LEU A 41 1.44 -4.03 11.68
CA LEU A 41 2.45 -3.03 11.32
C LEU A 41 1.92 -1.61 11.45
N ARG A 42 0.67 -1.36 11.04
CA ARG A 42 0.03 -0.05 11.22
C ARG A 42 -0.07 0.33 12.69
N ALA A 43 -0.48 -0.59 13.55
CA ALA A 43 -0.55 -0.36 14.99
C ALA A 43 0.83 -0.08 15.59
N GLU A 44 1.85 -0.82 15.18
CA GLU A 44 3.23 -0.60 15.62
C GLU A 44 3.77 0.78 15.19
N LEU A 45 3.53 1.17 13.93
CA LEU A 45 3.93 2.47 13.41
C LEU A 45 3.22 3.62 14.14
N GLU A 46 1.93 3.47 14.43
CA GLU A 46 1.18 4.48 15.18
C GLU A 46 1.69 4.60 16.62
N HIS A 47 1.98 3.47 17.29
CA HIS A 47 2.58 3.48 18.62
C HIS A 47 3.94 4.19 18.62
N ARG A 48 4.80 3.92 17.63
CA ARG A 48 6.09 4.61 17.47
C ARG A 48 5.92 6.11 17.22
N ARG A 49 4.92 6.50 16.42
CA ARG A 49 4.59 7.90 16.16
C ARG A 49 4.15 8.61 17.45
N MET A 50 3.26 7.99 18.23
CA MET A 50 2.80 8.52 19.51
C MET A 50 3.95 8.67 20.51
N ALA A 51 4.81 7.65 20.63
CA ALA A 51 5.99 7.69 21.50
C ALA A 51 6.98 8.80 21.09
N ARG A 52 7.14 9.05 19.79
CA ARG A 52 7.96 10.17 19.29
C ARG A 52 7.34 11.52 19.63
N ASN A 53 6.03 11.67 19.43
CA ASN A 53 5.31 12.93 19.70
C ASN A 53 5.24 13.25 21.19
N SER A 54 5.13 12.25 22.08
CA SER A 54 5.16 12.46 23.53
C SER A 54 6.56 12.78 24.05
N ALA A 55 7.61 12.37 23.34
CA ALA A 55 9.01 12.67 23.67
C ALA A 55 9.51 14.01 23.10
N GLN A 56 8.72 14.67 22.24
CA GLN A 56 9.10 15.94 21.62
C GLN A 56 8.46 17.07 22.44
N PRO A 57 9.22 17.80 23.28
CA PRO A 57 8.67 18.92 24.03
C PRO A 57 8.25 20.00 23.03
N ALA A 58 7.07 20.59 23.25
CA ALA A 58 6.61 21.75 22.52
C ALA A 58 7.66 22.86 22.65
N ALA A 59 8.33 23.18 21.55
CA ALA A 59 9.23 24.32 21.42
C ALA A 59 8.44 25.56 21.02
#